data_AF-A0A947TIM7-F1
#
_entry.id   AF-A0A947TIM7-F1
#
_cell.length_a   1.000
_cell.length_b   1.000
_cell.length_c   1.000
_cell.angle_alpha   90.00
_cell.angle_beta   90.00
_cell.angle_gamma   90.00
#
_symmetry.space_group_name_H-M   'P 1'
#
loop_
_entity.id
_entity.type
_entity.pdbx_description
1 polymer ?
#
loop_
_entity_poly.entity_id
_entity_poly.type
_entity_poly.pdbx_seq_one_letter_code
_entity_poly.pdbx_strand_id
1 'polypeptide(L)' 'MSIAYNILKEANEPLHMSEILKRAKEHFGMDIDRESITSAIIKKVHRGKMFQRTGRNTYAILAAPPDPGGAD' A
#
# COMPACT_ATOMS: atom_id res chain seq x y z
N MET A 1 -2.92 9.20 -8.61
CA MET A 1 -2.89 8.17 -7.53
C MET A 1 -2.15 6.93 -8.05
N SER A 2 -1.41 6.17 -7.22
CA SER A 2 -0.80 4.91 -7.69
C SER A 2 -1.60 3.71 -7.21
N ILE A 3 -1.51 2.62 -7.96
CA ILE A 3 -2.12 1.31 -7.69
C ILE A 3 -1.96 0.89 -6.23
N ALA A 4 -0.73 0.88 -5.71
CA ALA A 4 -0.45 0.51 -4.32
C ALA A 4 -1.17 1.38 -3.26
N TYR A 5 -1.45 2.65 -3.57
CA TYR A 5 -2.20 3.53 -2.66
C TYR A 5 -3.65 3.10 -2.58
N ASN A 6 -4.30 2.86 -3.73
CA ASN A 6 -5.68 2.41 -3.77
C ASN A 6 -5.84 1.08 -3.04
N ILE A 7 -4.96 0.11 -3.34
CA ILE A 7 -5.00 -1.21 -2.72
C ILE A 7 -4.89 -1.13 -1.20
N LEU A 8 -3.92 -0.35 -0.68
CA LEU A 8 -3.75 -0.19 0.76
C LEU A 8 -4.87 0.64 1.41
N LYS A 9 -5.44 1.61 0.67
CA LYS A 9 -6.59 2.39 1.12
C LYS A 9 -7.87 1.55 1.19
N GLU A 10 -8.10 0.71 0.20
CA GLU A 10 -9.22 -0.24 0.15
C GLU A 10 -9.07 -1.33 1.21
N ALA A 11 -7.83 -1.75 1.48
CA ALA A 11 -7.53 -2.69 2.57
C ALA A 11 -7.76 -2.11 3.96
N ASN A 12 -7.54 -0.81 4.15
CA ASN A 12 -7.52 -0.13 5.45
C ASN A 12 -6.51 -0.72 6.46
N GLU A 13 -5.59 -1.57 6.01
CA GLU A 13 -4.65 -2.31 6.87
C GLU A 13 -3.25 -2.37 6.24
N PRO A 14 -2.19 -2.59 7.04
CA PRO A 14 -0.85 -2.85 6.52
C PRO A 14 -0.82 -4.15 5.72
N LEU A 15 -0.48 -4.07 4.43
CA LEU A 15 -0.37 -5.25 3.58
C LEU A 15 1.08 -5.62 3.30
N HIS A 16 1.32 -6.93 3.24
CA HIS A 16 2.57 -7.46 2.72
C HIS A 16 2.68 -7.22 1.21
N MET A 17 3.89 -7.05 0.72
CA MET A 17 4.20 -6.79 -0.69
C MET A 17 3.57 -7.82 -1.63
N SER A 18 3.57 -9.09 -1.26
CA SER A 18 2.93 -10.15 -2.04
C SER A 18 1.43 -9.94 -2.20
N GLU A 19 0.75 -9.46 -1.15
CA GLU A 19 -0.68 -9.20 -1.17
C GLU A 19 -1.00 -7.95 -2.00
N ILE A 20 -0.15 -6.92 -1.91
CA ILE A 20 -0.25 -5.74 -2.77
C ILE A 20 -0.11 -6.14 -4.24
N LEU A 21 0.81 -7.05 -4.58
CA LEU A 21 0.98 -7.53 -5.95
C LEU A 21 -0.22 -8.33 -6.43
N LYS A 22 -0.73 -9.23 -5.58
CA LYS A 22 -1.91 -10.04 -5.91
C LYS A 22 -3.11 -9.15 -6.21
N ARG A 23 -3.43 -8.21 -5.31
CA ARG A 23 -4.51 -7.25 -5.51
C ARG A 23 -4.24 -6.31 -6.69
N ALA A 24 -3.00 -5.90 -6.93
CA ALA A 24 -2.66 -5.09 -8.11
C ALA A 24 -2.95 -5.83 -9.41
N LYS A 25 -2.58 -7.11 -9.48
CA LYS A 25 -2.88 -7.96 -10.63
C LYS A 25 -4.37 -8.17 -10.80
N GLU A 26 -5.12 -8.40 -9.72
CA GLU A 26 -6.57 -8.59 -9.75
C GLU A 26 -7.33 -7.32 -10.16
N HIS A 27 -6.94 -6.15 -9.64
CA HIS A 27 -7.61 -4.88 -9.95
C HIS A 27 -7.26 -4.31 -11.32
N PHE A 28 -6.01 -4.48 -11.78
CA PHE A 28 -5.54 -3.86 -13.03
C PHE A 28 -5.44 -4.84 -14.19
N GLY A 29 -5.48 -6.15 -13.95
CA GLY A 29 -5.40 -7.18 -15.00
C GLY A 29 -4.06 -7.19 -15.78
N MET A 30 -3.05 -6.48 -15.28
CA MET A 30 -1.74 -6.35 -15.92
C MET A 30 -0.70 -7.19 -15.18
N ASP A 31 0.24 -7.77 -15.93
CA ASP A 31 1.39 -8.45 -15.34
C ASP A 31 2.37 -7.40 -14.83
N ILE A 32 2.24 -7.08 -13.54
CA ILE A 32 3.03 -6.03 -12.90
C ILE A 32 4.25 -6.64 -12.25
N ASP A 33 5.41 -6.11 -12.60
CA ASP A 33 6.67 -6.51 -12.01
C ASP A 33 6.78 -6.09 -10.53
N ARG A 34 7.24 -7.02 -9.70
CA ARG A 34 7.39 -6.83 -8.25
C ARG A 34 8.35 -5.71 -7.90
N GLU A 35 9.49 -5.64 -8.58
CA GLU A 35 10.52 -4.64 -8.30
C GLU A 35 10.04 -3.24 -8.68
N SER A 36 9.23 -3.15 -9.75
CA SER A 36 8.60 -1.91 -10.18
C SER A 36 7.63 -1.35 -9.14
N ILE A 37 6.71 -2.16 -8.59
CA ILE A 37 5.84 -1.70 -7.49
C ILE A 37 6.65 -1.42 -6.23
N THR A 38 7.60 -2.27 -5.88
CA THR A 38 8.38 -2.11 -4.64
C THR A 38 9.10 -0.76 -4.66
N SER A 39 9.76 -0.44 -5.78
CA SER A 39 10.42 0.84 -5.99
C SER A 39 9.43 2.01 -5.98
N ALA A 40 8.25 1.86 -6.58
CA ALA A 40 7.22 2.90 -6.56
C ALA A 40 6.72 3.18 -5.13
N ILE A 41 6.53 2.15 -4.31
CA ILE A 41 6.16 2.28 -2.89
C ILE A 41 7.29 2.96 -2.11
N ILE A 42 8.52 2.46 -2.21
CA ILE A 42 9.68 3.03 -1.51
C ILE A 42 9.87 4.51 -1.87
N LYS A 43 9.78 4.87 -3.16
CA LYS A 43 9.84 6.28 -3.60
C LYS A 43 8.75 7.16 -2.96
N LYS A 44 7.61 6.59 -2.56
CA LYS A 44 6.55 7.33 -1.88
C LYS A 44 6.68 7.32 -0.37
N VAL A 45 7.20 6.24 0.21
CA VAL A 45 7.63 6.20 1.62
C VAL A 45 8.71 7.26 1.85
N HIS A 46 9.70 7.36 0.95
CA HIS A 46 10.76 8.39 1.00
C HIS A 46 10.20 9.81 0.85
N ARG A 47 9.10 9.99 0.10
CA ARG A 47 8.39 11.27 0.03
C ARG A 47 7.66 11.62 1.34
N GLY A 48 7.57 10.71 2.30
CA GLY A 48 7.19 10.96 3.70
C GLY A 48 5.73 11.36 3.93
N LYS A 49 4.87 11.33 2.90
CA LYS A 49 3.52 11.91 2.98
C LYS A 49 2.38 10.93 2.73
N MET A 50 2.65 9.68 2.35
CA MET A 50 1.61 8.76 1.88
C MET A 50 1.75 7.31 2.35
N PHE A 51 2.97 6.83 2.57
CA PHE A 51 3.21 5.43 2.91
C PHE A 51 4.20 5.33 4.06
N GLN A 52 3.99 4.34 4.91
CA GLN A 52 4.92 3.95 5.97
C GLN A 52 5.26 2.48 5.81
N ARG A 53 6.53 2.13 6.09
CA ARG A 53 6.94 0.73 6.19
C ARG A 53 6.71 0.27 7.63
N THR A 54 5.78 -0.66 7.82
CA THR A 54 5.42 -1.20 9.15
C THR A 54 6.17 -2.49 9.47
N GLY A 55 6.77 -3.16 8.48
CA GLY A 55 7.52 -4.40 8.69
C GLY A 55 8.40 -4.82 7.52
N ARG A 56 8.97 -6.03 7.60
CA ARG A 56 9.71 -6.64 6.48
C ARG A 56 8.73 -6.87 5.33
N ASN A 57 8.92 -6.14 4.23
CA ASN A 57 8.02 -6.14 3.07
C ASN A 57 6.55 -5.78 3.36
N THR A 58 6.27 -5.08 4.46
CA THR A 58 4.89 -4.68 4.82
C THR A 58 4.77 -3.17 4.82
N TYR A 59 3.73 -2.67 4.16
CA TYR A 59 3.52 -1.25 3.94
C TYR A 59 2.10 -0.86 4.34
N ALA A 60 1.95 0.31 4.93
CA ALA A 60 0.67 0.92 5.27
C ALA A 60 0.54 2.29 4.61
N ILE A 61 -0.68 2.74 4.43
CA ILE A 61 -0.93 4.15 4.15
C ILE A 61 -0.78 4.96 5.43
N LEU A 62 -0.05 6.06 5.36
CA LEU A 62 -0.12 7.12 6.35
C LEU A 62 -1.43 7.87 6.06
N ALA A 63 -2.55 7.30 6.47
CA ALA A 63 -3.80 8.03 6.46
C ALA A 63 -3.65 9.22 7.42
N ALA A 64 -4.11 10.39 6.96
CA ALA A 64 -4.44 11.53 7.81
C ALA A 64 -5.38 11.07 8.95
N PRO A 65 -5.46 11.82 10.06
CA PRO A 65 -5.65 11.34 11.44
C PRO A 65 -6.75 10.29 11.60
N PRO A 66 -6.59 9.37 12.57
CA PRO A 66 -7.49 8.24 12.76
C PRO A 66 -8.93 8.73 12.80
N ASP A 67 -9.77 8.16 11.93
CA ASP A 67 -11.20 8.20 12.15
C ASP A 67 -11.45 7.51 13.50
N PRO A 68 -11.96 8.20 14.54
CA PRO A 68 -12.22 7.60 15.84
C PRO A 68 -13.50 6.75 15.73
N GLY A 69 -13.40 5.63 15.02
CA GLY A 69 -14.52 4.78 14.65
C GLY A 69 -14.34 3.30 15.01
N GLY A 70 -13.42 2.99 15.93
CA GLY A 70 -13.33 1.66 16.54
C GLY A 70 -14.22 1.60 17.79
N ALA A 71 -15.51 1.35 17.61
CA ALA A 71 -16.41 0.93 18.67
C ALA A 71 -16.61 -0.59 18.56
N ASP A 72 -16.15 -1.32 19.58
CA ASP A 72 -16.81 -2.53 20.09
C ASP A 72 -16.60 -2.55 21.62
#